data_AF-V9LG12-F1
#
_entry.id   AF-V9LG12-F1
#
_cell.length_a   1.000
_cell.length_b   1.000
_cell.length_c   1.000
_cell.angle_alpha   90.00
_cell.angle_beta   90.00
_cell.angle_gamma   90.00
#
_symmetry.space_group_name_H-M   'P 1'
#
loop_
_entity.id
_entity.type
_entity.pdbx_description
1 polymer ?
#
loop_
_entity_poly.entity_id
_entity_poly.type
_entity_poly.pdbx_seq_one_letter_code
_entity_poly.pdbx_strand_id
1 'polypeptide(L)'
;MAILFGVVARGTTILAKHAFCGGNFLEVTEQVLAKIPSENNKLTYSHGNYLFHYICQDRIIYLCITDDDFERSKAFCFLNEIKKRFQTTYGSRAQTALPYAMNSEFSNVLSAQMRHLSENKSTDRLTETQVPVDR
;
A
#
# COMPACT_ATOMS: atom_id res chain seq x y z
N MET A 1 -1.50 11.52 -9.68
CA MET A 1 -2.35 10.34 -9.37
C MET A 1 -1.68 9.02 -9.71
N ALA A 2 -0.62 8.74 -8.97
CA ALA A 2 -0.03 7.40 -8.87
C ALA A 2 0.24 7.13 -7.39
N ILE A 3 0.50 5.88 -7.04
CA ILE A 3 1.09 5.59 -5.73
C ILE A 3 2.56 6.01 -5.79
N LEU A 4 2.98 6.88 -4.87
CA LEU A 4 4.32 7.45 -4.85
C LEU A 4 5.31 6.54 -4.11
N PHE A 5 4.83 5.96 -3.01
CA PHE A 5 5.61 5.13 -2.09
C PHE A 5 4.78 3.97 -1.54
N GLY A 6 5.39 2.81 -1.38
CA GLY A 6 4.81 1.63 -0.74
C GLY A 6 5.78 0.98 0.23
N VAL A 7 5.29 0.54 1.38
CA VAL A 7 6.11 -0.06 2.44
C VAL A 7 5.36 -1.16 3.18
N VAL A 8 6.11 -2.16 3.62
CA VAL A 8 5.69 -3.17 4.59
C VAL A 8 6.57 -3.07 5.82
N ALA A 9 5.98 -2.97 7.00
CA ALA A 9 6.68 -2.79 8.27
C ALA A 9 6.07 -3.64 9.39
N ARG A 10 6.85 -3.89 10.44
CA ARG A 10 6.39 -4.47 11.71
C ARG A 10 6.65 -3.45 12.81
N GLY A 11 5.60 -2.79 13.29
CA GLY A 11 5.76 -1.58 14.12
C GLY A 11 6.59 -0.54 13.37
N THR A 12 7.71 -0.10 13.94
CA THR A 12 8.65 0.83 13.31
C THR A 12 9.72 0.16 12.43
N THR A 13 9.79 -1.17 12.42
CA THR A 13 10.80 -1.92 11.64
C THR A 13 10.33 -2.10 10.20
N ILE A 14 10.98 -1.44 9.24
CA ILE A 14 10.68 -1.60 7.81
C ILE A 14 11.23 -2.95 7.31
N LEU A 15 10.39 -3.74 6.66
CA LEU A 15 10.75 -5.05 6.07
C LEU A 15 11.03 -4.95 4.57
N ALA A 16 10.25 -4.14 3.86
CA ALA A 16 10.43 -3.86 2.43
C ALA A 16 9.82 -2.51 2.08
N LYS A 17 10.42 -1.79 1.12
CA LYS A 17 9.90 -0.52 0.60
C LYS A 17 10.20 -0.33 -0.88
N HIS A 18 9.38 0.47 -1.55
CA HIS A 18 9.64 0.95 -2.91
C HIS A 18 9.10 2.36 -3.10
N ALA A 19 9.80 3.16 -3.92
CA ALA A 19 9.43 4.52 -4.27
C ALA A 19 9.67 4.73 -5.76
N PHE A 20 8.75 5.41 -6.45
CA PHE A 20 8.97 5.79 -7.86
C PHE A 20 9.76 7.08 -8.03
N CYS A 21 9.75 7.95 -7.03
CA CYS A 21 10.47 9.21 -7.04
C CYS A 21 11.32 9.36 -5.78
N GLY A 22 12.41 10.14 -5.91
CA GLY A 22 13.19 10.57 -4.77
C GLY A 22 12.39 11.56 -3.92
N GLY A 23 12.50 11.42 -2.59
CA GLY A 23 11.82 12.29 -1.64
C GLY A 23 12.08 11.85 -0.19
N ASN A 24 11.62 12.65 0.76
CA ASN A 24 11.72 12.40 2.20
C ASN A 24 10.66 11.41 2.72
N PHE A 25 10.11 10.56 1.85
CA PHE A 25 9.04 9.61 2.20
C PHE A 25 9.42 8.68 3.34
N LEU A 26 10.69 8.29 3.44
CA LEU A 26 11.16 7.39 4.49
C LEU A 26 11.01 8.02 5.88
N GLU A 27 11.47 9.27 6.04
CA GLU A 27 11.43 9.98 7.31
C GLU A 27 9.98 10.21 7.78
N VAL A 28 9.10 10.62 6.87
CA VAL A 28 7.68 10.79 7.17
C VAL A 28 7.02 9.45 7.50
N THR A 29 7.38 8.39 6.78
CA THR A 29 6.87 7.04 7.05
C THR A 29 7.23 6.58 8.45
N GLU A 30 8.46 6.78 8.90
CA GLU A 30 8.88 6.40 10.26
C GLU A 30 8.06 7.13 11.34
N GLN A 31 7.79 8.42 11.13
CA GLN A 31 6.94 9.20 12.04
C GLN A 31 5.49 8.71 12.05
N VAL A 32 4.96 8.27 10.91
CA VAL A 32 3.61 7.70 10.80
C VAL A 32 3.55 6.33 11.45
N LEU A 33 4.54 5.45 11.20
CA LEU A 33 4.63 4.11 11.79
C LEU A 33 4.66 4.16 13.32
N ALA A 34 5.35 5.15 13.90
CA ALA A 34 5.40 5.36 15.34
C ALA A 34 4.03 5.69 15.97
N LYS A 35 3.05 6.15 15.17
CA LYS A 35 1.69 6.51 15.63
C LYS A 35 0.66 5.40 15.40
N ILE A 36 0.98 4.38 14.61
CA ILE A 36 0.04 3.31 14.26
C ILE A 36 -0.01 2.29 15.41
N PRO A 37 -1.19 2.04 16.00
CA PRO A 37 -1.32 1.01 17.04
C PRO A 37 -1.09 -0.38 16.45
N SER A 38 -0.61 -1.30 17.28
CA SER A 38 -0.33 -2.68 16.85
C SER A 38 -1.59 -3.56 16.65
N GLU A 39 -2.77 -3.02 16.95
CA GLU A 39 -4.06 -3.69 16.76
C GLU A 39 -4.49 -3.70 15.29
N ASN A 40 -5.36 -4.64 14.93
CA ASN A 40 -5.86 -4.76 13.57
C ASN A 40 -6.79 -3.58 13.25
N ASN A 41 -6.34 -2.67 12.39
CA ASN A 41 -7.12 -1.54 11.93
C ASN A 41 -6.67 -1.07 10.54
N LYS A 42 -7.44 -0.18 9.95
CA LYS A 42 -7.11 0.49 8.69
C LYS A 42 -7.55 1.94 8.78
N LEU A 43 -6.73 2.86 8.28
CA LEU A 43 -7.04 4.28 8.33
C LEU A 43 -6.28 5.03 7.23
N THR A 44 -6.69 6.27 6.97
CA THR A 44 -6.03 7.20 6.08
C THR A 44 -5.69 8.46 6.85
N TYR A 45 -4.43 8.85 6.90
CA TYR A 45 -4.00 10.16 7.38
C TYR A 45 -3.83 11.10 6.18
N SER A 46 -4.23 12.35 6.35
CA SER A 46 -3.93 13.43 5.41
C SER A 46 -2.83 14.33 5.98
N HIS A 47 -1.88 14.71 5.15
CA HIS A 47 -0.84 15.67 5.52
C HIS A 47 -0.37 16.45 4.29
N GLY A 48 -0.65 17.76 4.26
CA GLY A 48 -0.43 18.58 3.08
C GLY A 48 -1.23 18.04 1.89
N ASN A 49 -0.57 17.89 0.74
CA ASN A 49 -1.16 17.39 -0.51
C ASN A 49 -1.01 15.86 -0.67
N TYR A 50 -0.79 15.14 0.44
CA TYR A 50 -0.57 13.70 0.43
C TYR A 50 -1.51 12.97 1.37
N LEU A 51 -1.83 11.74 0.99
CA LEU A 51 -2.57 10.78 1.80
C LEU A 51 -1.70 9.59 2.13
N PHE A 52 -1.80 9.14 3.38
CA PHE A 52 -1.09 7.99 3.94
C PHE A 52 -2.14 6.94 4.28
N HIS A 53 -2.26 5.92 3.44
CA HIS A 53 -3.20 4.84 3.65
C HIS A 53 -2.47 3.67 4.28
N TYR A 54 -3.07 3.05 5.31
CA TYR A 54 -2.49 1.83 5.86
C TYR A 54 -3.53 0.78 6.26
N ILE A 55 -3.07 -0.46 6.28
CA ILE A 55 -3.72 -1.61 6.90
C ILE A 55 -2.72 -2.20 7.90
N CYS A 56 -3.10 -2.27 9.17
CA CYS A 56 -2.40 -3.04 10.19
C CYS A 56 -3.14 -4.37 10.37
N GLN A 57 -2.44 -5.48 10.18
CA GLN A 57 -2.97 -6.82 10.34
C GLN A 57 -1.90 -7.74 10.91
N ASP A 58 -2.18 -8.37 12.05
CA ASP A 58 -1.25 -9.27 12.74
C ASP A 58 0.12 -8.60 13.02
N ARG A 59 0.07 -7.34 13.45
CA ARG A 59 1.22 -6.44 13.70
C ARG A 59 2.08 -6.10 12.48
N ILE A 60 1.66 -6.50 11.29
CA ILE A 60 2.27 -6.08 10.03
C ILE A 60 1.47 -4.93 9.44
N ILE A 61 2.17 -3.84 9.17
CA ILE A 61 1.64 -2.61 8.60
C ILE A 61 1.98 -2.59 7.11
N TYR A 62 0.94 -2.47 6.29
CA TYR A 62 1.03 -2.22 4.87
C TYR A 62 0.63 -0.77 4.65
N LEU A 63 1.54 0.06 4.15
CA LEU A 63 1.30 1.49 4.00
C LEU A 63 1.67 1.95 2.59
N CYS A 64 0.91 2.89 2.06
CA CYS A 64 1.24 3.60 0.84
C CYS A 64 0.99 5.10 0.97
N ILE A 65 1.73 5.87 0.18
CA ILE A 65 1.59 7.33 0.07
C ILE A 65 1.11 7.65 -1.33
N THR A 66 0.10 8.49 -1.43
CA THR A 66 -0.49 8.96 -2.68
C THR A 66 -0.68 10.46 -2.65
N ASP A 67 -0.90 11.04 -3.83
CA ASP A 67 -1.47 12.39 -3.95
C ASP A 67 -2.87 12.45 -3.29
N ASP A 68 -3.32 13.65 -2.89
CA ASP A 68 -4.62 13.90 -2.25
C ASP A 68 -5.84 13.67 -3.13
N ASP A 69 -5.62 13.71 -4.44
CA ASP A 69 -6.60 13.43 -5.47
C ASP A 69 -6.74 11.94 -5.81
N PHE A 70 -5.92 11.08 -5.22
CA PHE A 70 -5.93 9.64 -5.49
C PHE A 70 -7.10 8.95 -4.79
N GLU A 71 -7.79 8.08 -5.53
CA GLU A 71 -8.98 7.40 -5.02
C GLU A 71 -8.63 6.41 -3.88
N ARG A 72 -9.21 6.65 -2.70
CA ARG A 72 -9.02 5.80 -1.51
C ARG A 72 -9.27 4.32 -1.77
N SER A 73 -10.31 3.99 -2.55
CA SER A 73 -10.65 2.61 -2.89
C SER A 73 -9.52 1.91 -3.66
N LYS A 74 -8.87 2.62 -4.60
CA LYS A 74 -7.72 2.13 -5.35
C LYS A 74 -6.49 1.94 -4.46
N ALA A 75 -6.25 2.86 -3.52
CA ALA A 75 -5.16 2.71 -2.55
C ALA A 75 -5.36 1.46 -1.66
N PHE A 76 -6.56 1.27 -1.11
CA PHE A 76 -6.85 0.08 -0.31
C PHE A 76 -6.89 -1.21 -1.13
N CYS A 77 -7.23 -1.15 -2.42
CA CYS A 77 -7.08 -2.28 -3.34
C CYS A 77 -5.62 -2.72 -3.45
N PHE A 78 -4.71 -1.77 -3.72
CA PHE A 78 -3.27 -2.01 -3.72
C PHE A 78 -2.78 -2.61 -2.40
N LEU A 79 -3.17 -2.02 -1.26
CA LEU A 79 -2.75 -2.50 0.06
C LEU A 79 -3.20 -3.94 0.33
N ASN A 80 -4.40 -4.34 -0.09
CA ASN A 80 -4.87 -5.71 0.07
C ASN A 80 -4.12 -6.69 -0.83
N GLU A 81 -3.78 -6.30 -2.05
CA GLU A 81 -3.02 -7.15 -2.97
C GLU A 81 -1.60 -7.39 -2.48
N ILE A 82 -0.89 -6.34 -2.03
CA ILE A 82 0.45 -6.51 -1.45
C ILE A 82 0.40 -7.29 -0.13
N LYS A 83 -0.64 -7.08 0.70
CA LYS A 83 -0.84 -7.86 1.92
C LYS A 83 -0.96 -9.35 1.61
N LYS A 84 -1.84 -9.71 0.68
CA LYS A 84 -2.06 -11.10 0.27
C LYS A 84 -0.75 -11.73 -0.18
N ARG A 85 -0.03 -11.09 -1.11
CA ARG A 85 1.26 -11.59 -1.61
C ARG A 85 2.30 -11.73 -0.51
N PHE A 86 2.45 -10.72 0.34
CA PHE A 86 3.42 -10.73 1.43
C PHE A 86 3.15 -11.86 2.43
N GLN A 87 1.88 -12.04 2.82
CA GLN A 87 1.47 -13.11 3.72
C GLN A 87 1.67 -14.49 3.10
N THR A 88 1.35 -14.66 1.81
CA THR A 88 1.58 -15.93 1.09
C THR A 88 3.07 -16.28 1.00
N THR A 89 3.94 -15.29 0.74
CA THR A 89 5.37 -15.54 0.54
C THR A 89 6.14 -15.69 1.86
N TYR A 90 5.87 -14.84 2.85
CA TYR A 90 6.69 -14.76 4.06
C TYR A 90 5.98 -15.26 5.33
N GLY A 91 4.65 -15.15 5.40
CA GLY A 91 3.85 -15.64 6.53
C GLY A 91 4.43 -15.25 7.89
N SER A 92 4.70 -16.25 8.72
CA SER A 92 5.25 -16.08 10.08
C SER A 92 6.68 -15.52 10.12
N ARG A 93 7.47 -15.64 9.04
CA ARG A 93 8.85 -15.12 8.99
C ARG A 93 8.90 -13.61 9.21
N ALA A 94 7.85 -12.88 8.81
CA ALA A 94 7.75 -11.44 9.01
C ALA A 94 7.75 -11.03 10.50
N GLN A 95 7.32 -11.92 11.40
CA GLN A 95 7.21 -11.62 12.83
C GLN A 95 8.57 -11.49 13.53
N THR A 96 9.61 -12.13 13.00
CA THR A 96 10.97 -12.11 13.57
C THR A 96 12.04 -11.58 12.61
N ALA A 97 11.63 -11.20 11.40
CA ALA A 97 12.50 -10.62 10.38
C ALA A 97 13.29 -9.40 10.89
N LEU A 98 14.54 -9.32 10.41
CA LEU A 98 15.40 -8.15 10.57
C LEU A 98 14.96 -7.01 9.64
N PRO A 99 15.39 -5.76 9.92
CA PRO A 99 15.14 -4.63 9.02
C PRO A 99 15.58 -4.94 7.59
N TYR A 100 14.74 -4.59 6.62
CA TYR A 100 14.97 -4.76 5.18
C TYR A 100 15.19 -6.21 4.70
N ALA A 101 14.93 -7.23 5.54
CA ALA A 101 15.19 -8.63 5.20
C ALA A 101 14.41 -9.12 3.97
N MET A 102 13.27 -8.50 3.64
CA MET A 102 12.43 -8.86 2.49
C MET A 102 12.57 -7.87 1.32
N ASN A 103 13.43 -6.85 1.46
CA ASN A 103 13.44 -5.74 0.54
C ASN A 103 13.91 -6.13 -0.88
N SER A 104 14.93 -6.98 -0.98
CA SER A 104 15.52 -7.37 -2.28
C SER A 104 14.52 -8.05 -3.20
N GLU A 105 13.60 -8.84 -2.65
CA GLU A 105 12.57 -9.55 -3.43
C GLU A 105 11.28 -8.72 -3.52
N PHE A 106 10.78 -8.24 -2.38
CA PHE A 106 9.45 -7.66 -2.31
C PHE A 106 9.37 -6.23 -2.85
N SER A 107 10.49 -5.50 -2.95
CA SER A 107 10.51 -4.19 -3.61
C SER A 107 10.12 -4.26 -5.08
N ASN A 108 10.47 -5.35 -5.79
CA ASN A 108 10.05 -5.58 -7.17
C ASN A 108 8.54 -5.84 -7.26
N VAL A 109 7.98 -6.56 -6.29
CA VAL A 109 6.53 -6.80 -6.20
C VAL A 109 5.80 -5.48 -5.96
N LEU A 110 6.28 -4.65 -5.03
CA LEU A 110 5.73 -3.31 -4.78
C LEU A 110 5.77 -2.47 -6.05
N SER A 111 6.92 -2.42 -6.72
CA SER A 111 7.10 -1.69 -7.98
C SER A 111 6.11 -2.10 -9.06
N ALA A 112 5.98 -3.41 -9.31
CA ALA A 112 5.06 -3.94 -10.31
C ALA A 112 3.58 -3.60 -10.00
N GLN A 113 3.17 -3.73 -8.73
CA GLN A 113 1.80 -3.43 -8.31
C GLN A 113 1.48 -1.93 -8.37
N MET A 114 2.43 -1.07 -7.98
CA MET A 114 2.27 0.38 -8.09
C MET A 114 2.17 0.82 -9.56
N ARG A 115 2.91 0.16 -10.47
CA ARG A 115 2.88 0.43 -11.91
C ARG A 115 1.55 0.01 -12.54
N HIS A 116 1.09 -1.22 -12.27
CA HIS A 116 -0.19 -1.72 -12.77
C HIS A 116 -1.36 -0.79 -12.45
N LEU A 117 -1.42 -0.28 -11.21
CA LEU A 117 -2.50 0.63 -10.81
C LEU A 117 -2.43 1.99 -11.49
N SER A 118 -1.22 2.43 -11.87
CA SER A 118 -1.00 3.68 -12.59
C SER A 118 -1.37 3.57 -14.08
N GLU A 119 -1.14 2.39 -14.68
CA GLU A 119 -1.44 2.09 -16.08
C GLU A 119 -2.94 1.78 -16.32
N ASN A 120 -3.64 1.19 -15.34
CA ASN A 120 -5.07 0.86 -15.43
C ASN A 120 -6.04 2.06 -15.52
N LYS A 121 -5.54 3.29 -15.74
CA LYS A 121 -6.36 4.47 -16.03
C LYS A 121 -7.24 4.33 -17.29
N SER A 122 -6.99 3.35 -18.15
CA SER A 122 -7.67 3.21 -19.45
C SER A 122 -8.85 2.24 -19.51
N THR A 123 -9.13 1.45 -18.46
CA THR A 123 -10.07 0.31 -18.57
C THR A 123 -11.40 0.48 -17.82
N ASP A 124 -11.65 1.63 -17.21
CA ASP A 124 -12.93 1.93 -16.57
C ASP A 124 -13.89 2.62 -17.56
N ARG A 125 -14.33 1.88 -18.59
CA ARG A 125 -15.35 2.41 -19.51
C ARG A 125 -16.42 1.45 -20.01
N LEU A 126 -16.48 0.20 -19.57
CA LEU A 126 -17.50 -0.72 -20.08
C LEU A 126 -17.90 -1.77 -19.03
N THR A 127 -18.82 -1.43 -18.14
CA THR A 127 -19.92 -2.32 -17.72
C THR A 127 -21.09 -1.49 -17.19
N GLU A 128 -21.65 -0.62 -18.03
CA GLU A 128 -23.07 -0.31 -17.92
C GLU A 128 -23.83 -1.50 -18.53
N THR A 129 -24.15 -2.49 -17.70
CA THR A 129 -25.13 -3.49 -18.08
C THR A 129 -26.49 -2.79 -18.08
N GLN A 130 -26.88 -2.22 -19.22
CA GLN A 130 -28.27 -1.87 -19.47
C GLN A 130 -29.08 -3.15 -19.31
N VAL A 131 -29.80 -3.24 -18.20
CA VAL A 131 -30.91 -4.17 -18.03
C VAL A 131 -32.02 -3.63 -18.94
N PRO A 132 -32.39 -4.29 -20.05
CA PRO A 132 -33.58 -3.87 -20.77
C PRO A 132 -34.79 -4.16 -19.88
N VAL A 133 -35.41 -3.08 -19.41
CA VAL A 133 -36.76 -3.10 -18.84
C VAL A 133 -37.76 -3.20 -19.99
N ASP A 134 -38.51 -4.30 -19.97
CA ASP A 134 -39.92 -4.49 -20.36
C ASP A 134 -40.40 -4.10 -21.78
N ARG A 135 -40.85 -5.10 -22.56
CA ARG A 135 -42.26 -5.22 -23.00
C ARG A 135 -42.61 -6.59 -23.55
#